data_AF-A0A6N4ABJ8-F1
#
_entry.id   AF-A0A6N4ABJ8-F1
#
_cell.length_a   1.000
_cell.length_b   1.000
_cell.length_c   1.000
_cell.angle_alpha   90.00
_cell.angle_beta   90.00
_cell.angle_gamma   90.00
#
_symmetry.space_group_name_H-M   'P 1'
#
loop_
_entity.id
_entity.type
_entity.pdbx_description
1 polymer ?
#
loop_
_entity_poly.entity_id
_entity_poly.type
_entity_poly.pdbx_seq_one_letter_code
_entity_poly.pdbx_strand_id
1 'polypeptide(L)'
;MKKFALKTMALVLFVSTALTSCSNDDDSKSNNQTTQKEFTTAVTGPTTGAKNQEITLTVTHVVDNNCGVFNRFVESTSGNTKTVEVEVKYTGTNCGTTPSTKTQPYKFTVSQNGTYVFKFKKSATEFITHSVVIQ
;
A
#
# COMPACT_ATOMS: atom_id res chain seq x y z
N MET A 1 -13.30 -57.96 22.61
CA MET A 1 -13.00 -59.02 21.63
C MET A 1 -14.25 -59.36 20.84
N LYS A 2 -14.10 -59.54 19.52
CA LYS A 2 -15.07 -59.92 18.47
C LYS A 2 -15.72 -58.76 17.71
N LYS A 3 -15.84 -58.77 16.38
CA LYS A 3 -15.21 -59.51 15.25
C LYS A 3 -15.56 -58.69 13.98
N PHE A 4 -14.69 -58.77 12.98
CA PHE A 4 -14.71 -58.11 11.66
C PHE A 4 -15.88 -58.46 10.73
N ALA A 5 -15.99 -57.64 9.65
CA ALA A 5 -16.31 -57.92 8.23
C ALA A 5 -17.64 -57.28 7.75
N LEU A 6 -17.73 -56.34 6.79
CA LEU A 6 -17.17 -56.08 5.43
C LEU A 6 -18.20 -56.40 4.32
N LYS A 7 -18.31 -55.48 3.33
CA LYS A 7 -18.93 -55.54 1.96
C LYS A 7 -20.47 -55.35 1.94
N THR A 8 -21.13 -54.59 1.06
CA THR A 8 -20.96 -54.17 -0.36
C THR A 8 -22.04 -53.10 -0.67
N MET A 9 -21.71 -51.96 -1.27
CA MET A 9 -21.93 -51.56 -2.69
C MET A 9 -23.35 -51.05 -3.06
N ALA A 10 -23.36 -50.01 -3.94
CA ALA A 10 -24.46 -49.37 -4.71
C ALA A 10 -25.09 -48.11 -4.08
N LEU A 11 -24.77 -46.90 -4.55
CA LEU A 11 -25.30 -46.21 -5.76
C LEU A 11 -26.69 -45.59 -5.49
N VAL A 12 -26.76 -44.26 -5.47
CA VAL A 12 -27.61 -43.42 -6.37
C VAL A 12 -27.48 -41.95 -5.93
N LEU A 13 -26.97 -41.13 -6.86
CA LEU A 13 -27.05 -39.67 -6.87
C LEU A 13 -28.53 -39.23 -6.93
N PHE A 14 -28.90 -38.16 -6.23
CA PHE A 14 -29.61 -37.04 -6.86
C PHE A 14 -29.29 -35.74 -6.12
N VAL A 15 -28.37 -34.99 -6.73
CA VAL A 15 -28.02 -33.61 -6.42
C VAL A 15 -29.01 -32.72 -7.16
N SER A 16 -29.70 -31.85 -6.43
CA SER A 16 -30.51 -30.77 -7.00
C SER A 16 -30.21 -29.47 -6.25
N THR A 17 -29.00 -28.95 -6.44
CA THR A 17 -28.72 -27.54 -6.14
C THR A 17 -29.31 -26.72 -7.29
N ALA A 18 -30.41 -26.01 -7.03
CA ALA A 18 -30.89 -24.97 -7.91
C ALA A 18 -29.85 -23.83 -7.94
N LEU A 19 -29.01 -23.84 -8.97
CA LEU A 19 -28.15 -22.70 -9.29
C LEU A 19 -28.97 -21.75 -10.16
N THR A 20 -29.61 -20.77 -9.54
CA THR A 20 -30.07 -19.57 -10.23
C THR A 20 -28.82 -18.81 -10.68
N SER A 21 -28.41 -19.04 -11.94
CA SER A 21 -27.40 -18.23 -12.60
C SER A 21 -27.99 -16.85 -12.88
N CYS A 22 -27.73 -15.91 -11.98
CA CYS A 22 -27.86 -14.49 -12.30
C CYS A 22 -26.66 -14.12 -13.19
N SER A 23 -26.88 -14.12 -14.50
CA SER A 23 -25.98 -13.50 -15.47
C SER A 23 -26.16 -11.99 -15.40
N ASN A 24 -25.40 -11.35 -14.51
CA ASN A 24 -25.18 -9.91 -14.59
C ASN A 24 -23.96 -9.68 -15.48
N ASP A 25 -24.18 -9.59 -16.79
CA ASP A 25 -23.25 -8.94 -17.71
C ASP A 25 -23.43 -7.41 -17.54
N ASP A 26 -22.89 -6.88 -16.46
CA ASP A 26 -22.57 -5.45 -16.39
C ASP A 26 -21.21 -5.26 -17.05
N ASP A 27 -21.22 -5.04 -18.36
CA ASP A 27 -20.11 -4.47 -19.15
C ASP A 27 -19.86 -3.01 -18.73
N SER A 28 -19.54 -2.82 -17.45
CA SER A 28 -18.87 -1.61 -17.01
C SER A 28 -17.46 -1.67 -17.59
N LYS A 29 -17.17 -0.77 -18.54
CA LYS A 29 -15.82 -0.59 -19.09
C LYS A 29 -14.84 -0.56 -17.92
N SER A 30 -14.09 -1.65 -17.72
CA SER A 30 -13.14 -1.78 -16.63
C SER A 30 -12.11 -0.67 -16.82
N ASN A 31 -12.27 0.42 -16.09
CA ASN A 31 -11.21 1.38 -15.92
C ASN A 31 -10.12 0.62 -15.16
N ASN A 32 -9.15 0.07 -15.90
CA ASN A 32 -8.01 -0.67 -15.37
C ASN A 32 -7.20 0.27 -14.47
N GLN A 33 -7.65 0.38 -13.22
CA GLN A 33 -7.11 1.25 -12.21
C GLN A 33 -6.79 0.40 -10.99
N THR A 34 -5.52 0.39 -10.63
CA THR A 34 -5.03 -0.29 -9.44
C THR A 34 -4.24 0.68 -8.58
N THR A 35 -4.20 0.42 -7.28
CA THR A 35 -3.36 1.16 -6.33
C THR A 35 -2.42 0.18 -5.66
N GLN A 36 -1.15 0.56 -5.54
CA GLN A 36 -0.13 -0.25 -4.88
C GLN A 36 0.73 0.61 -3.97
N LYS A 37 1.38 -0.04 -3.00
CA LYS A 37 2.35 0.60 -2.12
C LYS A 37 3.73 0.49 -2.74
N GLU A 38 4.41 1.62 -2.86
CA GLU A 38 5.78 1.68 -3.35
C GLU A 38 6.76 1.96 -2.23
N PHE A 39 7.96 1.40 -2.40
CA PHE A 39 9.05 1.61 -1.46
C PHE A 39 9.77 2.92 -1.73
N THR A 40 10.10 3.59 -0.62
CA THR A 40 10.94 4.79 -0.62
C THR A 40 12.40 4.39 -0.77
N THR A 41 13.11 5.07 -1.66
CA THR A 41 14.55 4.86 -1.91
C THR A 41 15.43 5.90 -1.26
N ALA A 42 14.93 7.13 -1.06
CA ALA A 42 15.63 8.18 -0.34
C ALA A 42 14.65 9.16 0.31
N VAL A 43 15.10 9.79 1.39
CA VAL A 43 14.40 10.91 2.03
C VAL A 43 15.44 11.97 2.35
N THR A 44 15.16 13.22 1.98
CA THR A 44 15.99 14.38 2.31
C THR A 44 15.11 15.50 2.84
N GLY A 45 15.70 16.42 3.60
CA GLY A 45 14.98 17.54 4.19
C GLY A 45 15.63 18.03 5.47
N PRO A 46 15.06 19.05 6.10
CA PRO A 46 15.57 19.59 7.34
C PRO A 46 15.50 18.55 8.48
N THR A 47 16.42 18.68 9.43
CA THR A 47 16.46 17.88 10.68
C THR A 47 16.02 18.68 11.90
N THR A 48 15.69 19.96 11.70
CA THR A 48 15.17 20.89 12.70
C THR A 48 14.02 21.70 12.13
N GLY A 49 13.15 22.22 12.99
CA GLY A 49 12.09 23.14 12.58
C GLY A 49 11.45 23.83 13.77
N ALA A 50 10.58 24.79 13.48
CA ALA A 50 9.83 25.53 14.49
C ALA A 50 8.40 24.99 14.62
N LYS A 51 7.86 25.05 15.84
CA LYS A 51 6.44 24.72 16.06
C LYS A 51 5.51 25.55 15.17
N ASN A 52 4.42 24.93 14.72
CA ASN A 52 3.40 25.53 13.86
C ASN A 52 3.90 26.05 12.50
N GLN A 53 5.10 25.63 12.07
CA GLN A 53 5.59 25.88 10.71
C GLN A 53 5.49 24.59 9.87
N GLU A 54 5.13 24.73 8.60
CA GLU A 54 5.14 23.61 7.65
C GLU A 54 6.59 23.21 7.37
N ILE A 55 6.88 21.93 7.55
CA ILE A 55 8.17 21.33 7.22
C ILE A 55 7.94 20.37 6.05
N THR A 56 8.81 20.48 5.05
CA THR A 56 8.75 19.62 3.85
C THR A 56 9.97 18.70 3.80
N LEU A 57 9.72 17.40 3.74
CA LEU A 57 10.69 16.37 3.36
C LEU A 57 10.48 16.01 1.89
N THR A 58 11.57 15.75 1.17
CA THR A 58 11.54 15.24 -0.20
C THR A 58 11.67 13.72 -0.15
N VAL A 59 10.62 13.01 -0.60
CA VAL A 59 10.57 11.55 -0.62
C VAL A 59 10.77 11.04 -2.03
N THR A 60 11.83 10.27 -2.25
CA THR A 60 12.13 9.62 -3.52
C THR A 60 11.61 8.18 -3.50
N HIS A 61 10.88 7.77 -4.54
CA HIS A 61 10.37 6.41 -4.71
C HIS A 61 10.47 5.97 -6.17
N VAL A 62 10.37 4.67 -6.40
CA VAL A 62 10.31 4.09 -7.74
C VAL A 62 8.84 3.79 -8.07
N VAL A 63 8.44 4.07 -9.31
CA VAL A 63 7.20 3.57 -9.89
C VAL A 63 7.56 2.56 -10.97
N ASP A 64 6.83 1.44 -11.04
CA ASP A 64 7.11 0.30 -11.90
C ASP A 64 7.10 0.66 -13.39
N ASN A 65 6.30 1.64 -13.79
CA ASN A 65 6.18 2.08 -15.18
C ASN A 65 5.58 3.49 -15.31
N ASN A 66 5.41 3.94 -16.55
CA ASN A 66 4.90 5.27 -16.91
C ASN A 66 3.43 5.51 -16.55
N CYS A 67 2.64 4.49 -16.22
CA CYS A 67 1.27 4.66 -15.75
C CYS A 67 1.18 4.95 -14.24
N GLY A 68 2.28 4.76 -13.50
CA GLY A 68 2.32 5.00 -12.06
C GLY A 68 2.34 6.50 -11.75
N VAL A 69 1.29 6.97 -11.08
CA VAL A 69 1.17 8.35 -10.60
C VAL A 69 1.01 8.33 -9.08
N PHE A 70 1.75 9.20 -8.39
CA PHE A 70 1.60 9.37 -6.96
C PHE A 70 0.14 9.66 -6.61
N ASN A 71 -0.42 8.88 -5.68
CA ASN A 71 -1.76 9.07 -5.18
C ASN A 71 -1.75 9.85 -3.86
N ARG A 72 -1.06 9.31 -2.86
CA ARG A 72 -0.96 9.90 -1.52
C ARG A 72 0.13 9.21 -0.70
N PHE A 73 0.48 9.83 0.42
CA PHE A 73 1.13 9.12 1.51
C PHE A 73 0.08 8.45 2.39
N VAL A 74 0.36 7.22 2.83
CA VAL A 74 -0.44 6.53 3.83
C VAL A 74 0.37 6.44 5.11
N GLU A 75 -0.23 6.91 6.20
CA GLU A 75 0.48 7.16 7.44
C GLU A 75 -0.18 6.42 8.61
N SER A 76 0.65 5.94 9.53
CA SER A 76 0.23 5.53 10.87
C SER A 76 1.09 6.26 11.91
N THR A 77 0.45 6.75 12.97
CA THR A 77 1.13 7.56 13.99
C THR A 77 1.08 6.85 15.33
N SER A 78 2.22 6.80 16.03
CA SER A 78 2.34 6.33 17.40
C SER A 78 3.26 7.26 18.18
N GLY A 79 2.69 8.07 19.07
CA GLY A 79 3.40 9.17 19.72
C GLY A 79 4.00 10.13 18.68
N ASN A 80 5.29 10.44 18.83
CA ASN A 80 6.04 11.28 17.89
C ASN A 80 6.62 10.49 16.70
N THR A 81 6.29 9.21 16.54
CA THR A 81 6.74 8.40 15.41
C THR A 81 5.63 8.27 14.37
N LYS A 82 5.93 8.55 13.11
CA LYS A 82 5.07 8.29 11.95
C LYS A 82 5.69 7.24 11.06
N THR A 83 4.93 6.20 10.72
CA THR A 83 5.29 5.27 9.64
C THR A 83 4.59 5.72 8.37
N VAL A 84 5.34 5.86 7.29
CA VAL A 84 4.88 6.46 6.03
C VAL A 84 5.12 5.50 4.87
N GLU A 85 4.09 5.33 4.04
CA GLU A 85 4.12 4.53 2.82
C GLU A 85 3.69 5.39 1.62
N VAL A 86 4.32 5.19 0.46
CA VAL A 86 3.90 5.86 -0.77
C VAL A 86 2.83 5.00 -1.43
N GLU A 87 1.67 5.56 -1.71
CA GLU A 87 0.65 4.91 -2.52
C GLU A 87 0.68 5.49 -3.93
N VAL A 88 0.76 4.61 -4.92
CA VAL A 88 0.80 4.95 -6.34
C VAL A 88 -0.40 4.33 -7.02
N LYS A 89 -1.04 5.11 -7.89
CA LYS A 89 -2.17 4.72 -8.70
C LYS A 89 -1.68 4.47 -10.13
N TYR A 90 -2.01 3.31 -10.67
CA TYR A 90 -1.73 2.93 -12.05
C TYR A 90 -3.03 3.00 -12.82
N THR A 91 -3.06 3.76 -13.92
CA THR A 91 -4.25 3.91 -14.76
C THR A 91 -3.88 3.75 -16.23
N GLY A 92 -4.62 2.93 -16.96
CA GLY A 92 -4.47 2.74 -18.40
C GLY A 92 -4.08 1.31 -18.78
N THR A 93 -4.07 1.03 -20.08
CA THR A 93 -3.79 -0.30 -20.65
C THR A 93 -2.44 -0.39 -21.38
N ASN A 94 -1.82 0.76 -21.67
CA ASN A 94 -0.57 0.85 -22.45
C ASN A 94 0.62 1.25 -21.55
N CYS A 95 0.79 0.51 -20.46
CA CYS A 95 1.87 0.74 -19.51
C CYS A 95 3.13 0.03 -20.02
N GLY A 96 4.23 0.77 -20.11
CA GLY A 96 5.55 0.20 -20.39
C GLY A 96 6.04 -0.66 -19.21
N THR A 97 7.27 -1.14 -19.33
CA THR A 97 7.92 -1.98 -18.29
C THR A 97 9.11 -1.30 -17.63
N THR A 98 9.44 -0.07 -18.04
CA THR A 98 10.61 0.67 -17.55
C THR A 98 10.23 1.42 -16.26
N PRO A 99 10.83 1.08 -15.11
CA PRO A 99 10.60 1.81 -13.89
C PRO A 99 11.14 3.23 -13.99
N SER A 100 10.52 4.16 -13.25
CA SER A 100 10.99 5.54 -13.17
C SER A 100 11.06 6.00 -11.73
N THR A 101 12.05 6.85 -11.43
CA THR A 101 12.18 7.46 -10.11
C THR A 101 11.37 8.76 -10.06
N LYS A 102 10.60 8.94 -8.97
CA LYS A 102 9.77 10.11 -8.72
C LYS A 102 10.08 10.68 -7.34
N THR A 103 9.86 11.98 -7.19
CA THR A 103 9.99 12.70 -5.92
C THR A 103 8.66 13.31 -5.52
N GLN A 104 8.34 13.28 -4.24
CA GLN A 104 7.10 13.84 -3.69
C GLN A 104 7.37 14.62 -2.40
N PRO A 105 6.78 15.81 -2.25
CA PRO A 105 6.90 16.58 -1.03
C PRO A 105 6.02 15.97 0.06
N TYR A 106 6.64 15.45 1.11
CA TYR A 106 5.96 15.04 2.32
C TYR A 106 5.95 16.22 3.30
N LYS A 107 4.77 16.78 3.52
CA LYS A 107 4.57 17.99 4.31
C LYS A 107 3.92 17.66 5.65
N PHE A 108 4.43 18.24 6.73
CA PHE A 108 3.84 18.11 8.05
C PHE A 108 3.99 19.38 8.88
N THR A 109 3.07 19.55 9.82
CA THR A 109 3.08 20.63 10.81
C THR A 109 2.80 20.04 12.17
N VAL A 110 3.56 20.45 13.18
CA VAL A 110 3.44 19.99 14.56
C VAL A 110 3.49 21.17 15.52
N SER A 111 2.66 21.13 16.55
CA SER A 111 2.47 22.25 17.49
C SER A 111 3.24 22.09 18.79
N GLN A 112 3.83 20.91 19.03
CA GLN A 112 4.55 20.59 20.26
C GLN A 112 6.04 20.46 19.97
N ASN A 113 6.84 20.85 20.96
CA ASN A 113 8.29 20.67 20.92
C ASN A 113 8.63 19.19 21.12
N GLY A 114 9.73 18.76 20.51
CA GLY A 114 10.22 17.39 20.65
C GLY A 114 10.83 16.84 19.38
N THR A 115 11.31 15.60 19.46
CA THR A 115 11.86 14.88 18.31
C THR A 115 10.76 14.04 17.67
N TYR A 116 10.50 14.30 16.40
CA TYR A 116 9.58 13.53 15.56
C TYR A 116 10.36 12.61 14.64
N VAL A 117 9.95 11.34 14.59
CA VAL A 117 10.63 10.29 13.85
C VAL A 117 9.74 9.81 12.71
N PHE A 118 10.19 9.94 11.48
CA PHE A 118 9.47 9.49 10.29
C PHE A 118 10.14 8.24 9.73
N LYS A 119 9.40 7.13 9.67
CA LYS A 119 9.83 5.82 9.18
C LYS A 119 9.18 5.55 7.83
N PHE A 120 9.91 5.80 6.75
CA PHE A 120 9.45 5.54 5.38
C PHE A 120 9.76 4.11 4.99
N LYS A 121 8.76 3.33 4.57
CA LYS A 121 9.01 1.92 4.17
C LYS A 121 9.97 1.85 2.98
N LYS A 122 11.08 1.13 3.17
CA LYS A 122 12.10 0.83 2.14
C LYS A 122 11.97 -0.61 1.63
N SER A 123 11.47 -1.51 2.48
CA SER A 123 11.15 -2.89 2.14
C SER A 123 10.01 -3.36 3.06
N ALA A 124 9.68 -4.65 3.03
CA ALA A 124 8.67 -5.24 3.91
C ALA A 124 9.02 -5.10 5.40
N THR A 125 10.32 -5.06 5.74
CA THR A 125 10.81 -5.08 7.14
C THR A 125 11.73 -3.92 7.49
N GLU A 126 12.15 -3.11 6.51
CA GLU A 126 13.11 -2.02 6.72
C GLU A 126 12.52 -0.65 6.41
N PHE A 127 13.07 0.36 7.10
CA PHE A 127 12.65 1.75 7.00
C PHE A 127 13.82 2.68 6.76
N ILE A 128 13.64 3.70 5.93
CA ILE A 128 14.46 4.92 5.96
C ILE A 128 13.89 5.79 7.08
N THR A 129 14.73 6.08 8.08
CA THR A 129 14.33 6.90 9.23
C THR A 129 14.85 8.32 9.07
N HIS A 130 13.97 9.31 9.18
CA HIS A 130 14.31 10.74 9.18
C HIS A 130 13.78 11.37 10.46
N SER A 131 14.64 12.04 11.23
CA SER A 131 14.26 12.67 12.51
C SER A 131 14.28 14.19 12.38
N VAL A 132 13.25 14.84 12.92
CA VAL A 132 13.13 16.30 12.94
C VAL A 132 12.91 16.78 14.37
N VAL A 133 13.80 17.66 14.85
CA VAL A 133 13.70 18.27 16.17
C VAL A 133 12.92 19.58 16.08
N ILE A 134 11.85 19.69 16.85
CA ILE A 134 10.95 20.84 16.86
C ILE A 134 11.17 21.65 18.12
N GLN A 135 11.36 22.97 17.95
CA GLN A 135 11.64 23.94 19.00
C GLN A 135 10.66 25.12 18.97
#